data_AF-A0A669D0F6-F1
#
_entry.id   AF-A0A669D0F6-F1
#
_cell.length_a   1.000
_cell.length_b   1.000
_cell.length_c   1.000
_cell.angle_alpha   90.00
_cell.angle_beta   90.00
_cell.angle_gamma   90.00
#
_symmetry.space_group_name_H-M   'P 1'
#
loop_
_entity.id
_entity.type
_entity.pdbx_description
1 polymer ?
#
loop_
_entity_poly.entity_id
_entity_poly.type
_entity_poly.pdbx_seq_one_letter_code
_entity_poly.pdbx_strand_id
1 'polypeptide(L)'
;HDMKPKKQCPNGWTEYSNLCFIYVFHAMSWAQAQRNCDFMKANLASVHTFEEYKFVQHLIFNSTHASQQTWLGGSDAQENGYWFWIDGTQFRYTNWYWCPGQPNNDYFTSERCLQINSSGKCWDNKSCTNLLPSVCVKNIESFLGHSKA
;
A
#
# COMPACT_ATOMS: atom_id res chain seq x y z
N HIS A 1 25.88 -26.33 14.94
CA HIS A 1 25.05 -25.82 13.83
C HIS A 1 24.20 -24.69 14.38
N ASP A 2 24.60 -23.44 14.14
CA ASP A 2 23.83 -22.27 14.56
C ASP A 2 22.55 -22.17 13.73
N MET A 3 21.41 -22.41 14.37
CA MET A 3 20.12 -22.12 13.76
C MET A 3 19.92 -20.60 13.76
N LYS A 4 20.20 -19.96 12.62
CA LYS A 4 19.79 -18.56 12.41
C LYS A 4 18.28 -18.46 12.64
N PRO A 5 17.79 -17.46 13.40
CA PRO A 5 16.36 -17.29 13.60
C PRO A 5 15.65 -17.16 12.25
N LYS A 6 14.56 -17.92 12.06
CA LYS A 6 13.73 -17.82 10.86
C LYS A 6 13.18 -16.40 10.77
N LYS A 7 13.49 -15.70 9.68
CA LYS A 7 12.90 -14.41 9.36
C LYS A 7 11.40 -14.64 9.16
N GLN A 8 10.57 -14.05 10.00
CA GLN A 8 9.10 -14.17 9.96
C GLN A 8 8.50 -12.79 10.17
N CYS A 9 7.33 -12.57 9.59
CA CYS A 9 6.59 -11.35 9.83
C CYS A 9 6.15 -11.23 11.31
N PRO A 10 6.06 -10.00 11.87
CA PRO A 10 5.56 -9.82 13.21
C PRO A 10 4.11 -10.31 13.34
N ASN A 11 3.69 -10.63 14.57
CA ASN A 11 2.32 -11.03 14.83
C ASN A 11 1.30 -10.03 14.25
N GLY A 12 0.29 -10.56 13.56
CA GLY A 12 -0.74 -9.77 12.89
C GLY A 12 -0.37 -9.29 11.47
N TRP A 13 0.87 -9.48 11.02
CA TRP A 13 1.28 -9.21 9.64
C TRP A 13 1.21 -10.50 8.81
N THR A 14 0.80 -10.38 7.56
CA THR A 14 0.76 -11.47 6.59
C THR A 14 1.99 -11.40 5.69
N GLU A 15 2.72 -12.52 5.60
CA GLU A 15 3.90 -12.64 4.76
C GLU A 15 3.50 -12.89 3.30
N TYR A 16 4.19 -12.20 2.39
CA TYR A 16 4.20 -12.50 0.97
C TYR A 16 5.58 -12.22 0.41
N SER A 17 6.27 -13.26 -0.09
CA SER A 17 7.68 -13.18 -0.47
C SER A 17 8.53 -12.67 0.71
N ASN A 18 9.37 -11.65 0.54
CA ASN A 18 10.18 -11.05 1.60
C ASN A 18 9.53 -9.81 2.24
N LEU A 19 8.23 -9.65 2.07
CA LEU A 19 7.46 -8.51 2.56
C LEU A 19 6.42 -8.95 3.58
N CYS A 20 6.15 -8.06 4.52
CA CYS A 20 5.11 -8.19 5.52
C CYS A 20 4.07 -7.12 5.28
N PHE A 21 2.82 -7.52 5.12
CA PHE A 21 1.69 -6.63 4.90
C PHE A 21 0.72 -6.69 6.08
N ILE A 22 0.03 -5.58 6.36
CA ILE A 22 -1.06 -5.54 7.33
C ILE A 22 -2.18 -4.63 6.83
N TYR A 23 -3.41 -5.07 7.03
CA TYR A 23 -4.60 -4.25 6.79
C TYR A 23 -4.96 -3.46 8.05
N VAL A 24 -5.10 -2.15 7.92
CA VAL A 24 -5.47 -1.23 8.99
C VAL A 24 -6.91 -0.79 8.78
N PHE A 25 -7.80 -1.27 9.64
CA PHE A 25 -9.24 -1.00 9.58
C PHE A 25 -9.61 0.47 9.84
N HIS A 26 -8.81 1.18 10.63
CA HIS A 26 -9.12 2.55 11.01
C HIS A 26 -9.02 3.49 9.80
N ALA A 27 -10.13 4.15 9.49
CA ALA A 27 -10.22 5.05 8.35
C ALA A 27 -9.48 6.37 8.64
N MET A 28 -8.53 6.73 7.78
CA MET A 28 -7.66 7.88 7.94
C MET A 28 -7.47 8.61 6.62
N SER A 29 -7.08 9.88 6.66
CA SER A 29 -6.56 10.54 5.45
C SER A 29 -5.29 9.85 4.98
N TRP A 30 -4.94 9.98 3.71
CA TRP A 30 -3.77 9.30 3.15
C TRP A 30 -2.48 9.63 3.93
N ALA A 31 -2.30 10.91 4.28
CA ALA A 31 -1.14 11.35 5.07
C ALA A 31 -1.17 10.83 6.52
N GLN A 32 -2.34 10.68 7.14
CA GLN A 32 -2.47 10.06 8.47
C GLN A 32 -2.19 8.56 8.40
N ALA A 33 -2.66 7.88 7.36
CA ALA A 33 -2.44 6.47 7.13
C ALA A 33 -0.93 6.17 6.95
N GLN A 34 -0.21 6.99 6.18
CA GLN A 34 1.25 6.89 6.08
C GLN A 34 1.91 7.05 7.45
N ARG A 35 1.58 8.09 8.22
CA ARG A 35 2.16 8.28 9.56
C ARG A 35 1.90 7.09 10.49
N ASN A 36 0.74 6.45 10.36
CA ASN A 36 0.44 5.23 11.10
C ASN A 36 1.32 4.06 10.64
N CYS A 37 1.54 3.88 9.34
CA CYS A 37 2.51 2.89 8.83
C CYS A 37 3.93 3.20 9.34
N ASP A 38 4.36 4.47 9.32
CA ASP A 38 5.68 4.90 9.80
C ASP A 38 5.89 4.53 11.27
N PHE A 39 4.86 4.73 12.12
CA PHE A 39 4.88 4.33 13.53
C PHE A 39 5.11 2.82 13.70
N MET A 40 4.66 2.01 12.74
CA MET A 40 4.89 0.56 12.69
C MET A 40 6.19 0.16 11.97
N LYS A 41 7.06 1.13 11.67
CA LYS A 41 8.29 0.99 10.88
C LYS A 41 8.02 0.40 9.49
N ALA A 42 6.98 0.90 8.84
CA ALA A 42 6.46 0.47 7.55
C ALA A 42 6.09 1.68 6.69
N ASN A 43 5.77 1.46 5.42
CA ASN A 43 5.16 2.47 4.55
C ASN A 43 3.75 2.06 4.18
N LEU A 44 2.94 2.98 3.64
CA LEU A 44 1.80 2.56 2.83
C LEU A 44 2.28 1.66 1.69
N ALA A 45 1.50 0.62 1.38
CA ALA A 45 1.92 -0.42 0.47
C ALA A 45 2.15 0.10 -0.95
N SER A 46 3.36 -0.17 -1.46
CA SER A 46 3.68 -0.18 -2.88
C SER A 46 3.36 -1.55 -3.49
N VAL A 47 3.10 -1.55 -4.79
CA VAL A 47 2.77 -2.76 -5.55
C VAL A 47 3.55 -2.75 -6.87
N HIS A 48 4.29 -3.81 -7.13
CA HIS A 48 5.24 -3.91 -8.25
C HIS A 48 4.90 -5.03 -9.22
N THR A 49 4.11 -6.01 -8.79
CA THR A 49 3.73 -7.17 -9.61
C THR A 49 2.23 -7.42 -9.56
N PHE A 50 1.75 -8.21 -10.52
CA PHE A 50 0.33 -8.58 -10.58
C PHE A 50 -0.04 -9.49 -9.42
N GLU A 51 0.90 -10.32 -9.00
CA GLU A 51 0.73 -11.23 -7.88
C GLU A 51 0.67 -10.46 -6.54
N GLU A 52 1.46 -9.40 -6.37
CA GLU A 52 1.34 -8.49 -5.22
C GLU A 52 -0.01 -7.76 -5.22
N TYR A 53 -0.45 -7.28 -6.38
CA TYR A 53 -1.76 -6.65 -6.53
C TYR A 53 -2.88 -7.59 -6.06
N LYS A 54 -2.89 -8.83 -6.56
CA LYS A 54 -3.85 -9.87 -6.16
C LYS A 54 -3.75 -10.21 -4.69
N PHE A 55 -2.54 -10.34 -4.17
CA PHE A 55 -2.30 -10.61 -2.76
C PHE A 55 -2.91 -9.53 -1.88
N VAL A 56 -2.71 -8.25 -2.20
CA VAL A 56 -3.29 -7.13 -1.44
C VAL A 56 -4.83 -7.16 -1.51
N GLN A 57 -5.42 -7.46 -2.67
CA GLN A 57 -6.88 -7.63 -2.76
C GLN A 57 -7.39 -8.76 -1.85
N HIS A 58 -6.71 -9.91 -1.83
CA HIS A 58 -7.07 -11.04 -0.97
C HIS A 58 -6.87 -10.73 0.52
N LEU A 59 -5.81 -10.00 0.88
CA LEU A 59 -5.57 -9.56 2.26
C LEU A 59 -6.74 -8.72 2.77
N ILE A 60 -7.20 -7.75 1.97
CA ILE A 60 -8.34 -6.90 2.30
C ILE A 60 -9.62 -7.73 2.41
N PHE A 61 -9.88 -8.61 1.44
CA PHE A 61 -11.06 -9.47 1.45
C PHE A 61 -11.09 -10.41 2.65
N ASN A 62 -9.97 -11.05 2.98
CA ASN A 62 -9.88 -11.94 4.14
C ASN A 62 -10.05 -11.18 5.47
N SER A 63 -9.65 -9.90 5.52
CA SER A 63 -9.79 -9.07 6.71
C SER A 63 -11.21 -8.53 6.91
N THR A 64 -11.96 -8.29 5.82
CA THR A 64 -13.23 -7.55 5.87
C THR A 64 -14.44 -8.33 5.34
N HIS A 65 -14.22 -9.48 4.71
CA HIS A 65 -15.20 -10.19 3.87
C HIS A 65 -15.79 -9.34 2.73
N ALA A 66 -15.08 -8.29 2.31
CA ALA A 66 -15.49 -7.38 1.26
C ALA A 66 -14.28 -6.81 0.47
N SER A 67 -14.53 -6.29 -0.74
CA SER A 67 -13.53 -5.54 -1.50
C SER A 67 -13.49 -4.07 -1.07
N GLN A 68 -13.12 -3.81 0.18
CA GLN A 68 -13.15 -2.46 0.75
C GLN A 68 -12.17 -1.52 0.02
N GLN A 69 -12.63 -0.30 -0.29
CA GLN A 69 -11.76 0.77 -0.81
C GLN A 69 -10.71 1.13 0.23
N THR A 70 -9.44 1.10 -0.19
CA THR A 70 -8.31 1.10 0.74
C THR A 70 -7.14 1.88 0.16
N TRP A 71 -6.47 2.68 1.00
CA TRP A 71 -5.28 3.43 0.61
C TRP A 71 -4.07 2.53 0.32
N LEU A 72 -3.34 2.89 -0.73
CA LEU A 72 -2.00 2.42 -1.05
C LEU A 72 -1.03 3.62 -1.09
N GLY A 73 0.27 3.35 -1.21
CA GLY A 73 1.32 4.37 -1.12
C GLY A 73 1.51 5.23 -2.36
N GLY A 74 0.64 5.11 -3.37
CA GLY A 74 0.78 5.81 -4.64
C GLY A 74 0.22 7.23 -4.56
N SER A 75 0.92 8.20 -5.14
CA SER A 75 0.44 9.58 -5.27
C SER A 75 1.09 10.30 -6.45
N ASP A 76 0.37 11.21 -7.09
CA ASP A 76 0.89 12.17 -8.07
C ASP A 76 0.86 13.62 -7.54
N ALA A 77 0.78 13.78 -6.21
CA ALA A 77 0.70 15.09 -5.57
C ALA A 77 1.92 15.98 -5.81
N GLN A 78 3.09 15.37 -6.07
CA GLN A 78 4.33 16.10 -6.35
C GLN A 78 4.35 16.69 -7.75
N GLU A 79 3.88 15.94 -8.75
CA GLU A 79 3.85 16.37 -10.14
C GLU A 79 2.65 15.72 -10.83
N ASN A 80 1.68 16.54 -11.24
CA ASN A 80 0.41 16.06 -11.79
C ASN A 80 0.63 15.13 -12.98
N GLY A 81 -0.01 13.96 -12.96
CA GLY A 81 0.14 12.96 -14.01
C GLY A 81 1.39 12.08 -13.91
N TYR A 82 2.27 12.32 -12.92
CA TYR A 82 3.42 11.47 -12.62
C TYR A 82 3.23 10.83 -11.25
N TRP A 83 2.99 9.53 -11.25
CA TRP A 83 2.75 8.74 -10.04
C TRP A 83 4.07 8.29 -9.41
N PHE A 84 4.12 8.33 -8.07
CA PHE A 84 5.24 7.89 -7.26
C PHE A 84 4.75 7.00 -6.13
N TRP A 85 5.57 6.01 -5.74
CA TRP A 85 5.39 5.30 -4.49
C TRP A 85 6.09 6.05 -3.36
N ILE A 86 5.42 6.16 -2.21
CA ILE A 86 5.97 6.86 -1.04
C ILE A 86 7.23 6.20 -0.45
N ASP A 87 7.46 4.92 -0.73
CA ASP A 87 8.68 4.22 -0.33
C ASP A 87 9.90 4.55 -1.23
N GLY A 88 9.71 5.38 -2.26
CA GLY A 88 10.76 5.83 -3.19
C GLY A 88 11.06 4.84 -4.31
N THR A 89 10.37 3.70 -4.37
CA THR A 89 10.51 2.74 -5.48
C THR A 89 9.86 3.27 -6.75
N GLN A 90 10.27 2.72 -7.91
CA GLN A 90 9.73 3.15 -9.19
C GLN A 90 8.24 2.78 -9.32
N PHE A 91 7.41 3.76 -9.63
CA PHE A 91 6.03 3.52 -10.03
C PHE A 91 6.00 3.05 -11.49
N ARG A 92 5.75 1.75 -11.69
CA ARG A 92 5.61 1.19 -13.04
C ARG A 92 4.15 1.31 -13.46
N TYR A 93 3.87 2.31 -14.30
CA TYR A 93 2.53 2.53 -14.79
C TYR A 93 2.09 1.34 -15.66
N THR A 94 1.03 0.63 -15.25
CA THR A 94 0.44 -0.46 -16.03
C THR A 94 -1.07 -0.29 -16.07
N ASN A 95 -1.63 -0.20 -17.29
CA ASN A 95 -3.07 -0.01 -17.52
C ASN A 95 -3.96 -1.08 -16.87
N TRP A 96 -3.41 -2.26 -16.54
CA TRP A 96 -4.16 -3.39 -16.01
C TRP A 96 -4.69 -3.23 -14.59
N TYR A 97 -4.09 -2.35 -13.79
CA TYR A 97 -4.55 -2.12 -12.41
C TYR A 97 -5.59 -1.02 -12.32
N TRP A 98 -5.56 -0.04 -13.22
CA TRP A 98 -6.45 1.12 -13.20
C TRP A 98 -7.86 0.78 -13.65
N CYS A 99 -8.86 1.48 -13.10
CA CYS A 99 -10.23 1.39 -13.60
C CYS A 99 -10.29 1.94 -15.04
N PRO A 100 -11.24 1.50 -15.87
CA PRO A 100 -11.42 2.07 -17.21
C PRO A 100 -11.54 3.59 -17.17
N GLY A 101 -10.66 4.30 -17.90
CA GLY A 101 -10.62 5.76 -17.92
C GLY A 101 -9.76 6.41 -16.82
N GLN A 102 -9.05 5.63 -16.01
CA GLN A 102 -8.19 6.11 -14.93
C GLN A 102 -6.69 5.96 -15.23
N PRO A 103 -5.82 6.80 -14.63
CA PRO A 103 -6.16 7.96 -13.81
C PRO A 103 -6.74 9.10 -14.66
N ASN A 104 -7.79 9.75 -14.17
CA ASN A 104 -8.31 10.98 -14.71
C ASN A 104 -7.39 12.10 -14.20
N ASN A 105 -6.35 12.42 -14.97
CA ASN A 105 -5.44 13.52 -14.66
C ASN A 105 -6.11 14.89 -14.90
N ASP A 106 -7.34 15.06 -14.43
CA ASP A 106 -8.07 16.30 -14.52
C ASP A 106 -7.36 17.29 -13.60
N TYR A 107 -6.64 18.23 -14.21
CA TYR A 107 -5.69 19.15 -13.55
C TYR A 107 -6.30 19.94 -12.37
N PHE A 108 -7.64 19.95 -12.26
CA PHE A 108 -8.42 20.71 -11.31
C PHE A 108 -8.91 19.89 -10.10
N THR A 109 -8.75 18.57 -10.06
CA THR A 109 -9.24 17.76 -8.94
C THR A 109 -8.18 17.60 -7.85
N SER A 110 -8.63 17.52 -6.59
CA SER A 110 -7.79 17.21 -5.43
C SER A 110 -7.48 15.70 -5.31
N GLU A 111 -7.80 14.92 -6.35
CA GLU A 111 -7.74 13.46 -6.36
C GLU A 111 -6.34 12.97 -6.72
N ARG A 112 -5.44 12.98 -5.73
CA ARG A 112 -4.00 12.73 -5.93
C ARG A 112 -3.43 11.54 -5.18
N CYS A 113 -4.29 10.73 -4.57
CA CYS A 113 -3.89 9.60 -3.75
C CYS A 113 -4.50 8.30 -4.26
N LEU A 114 -3.69 7.24 -4.32
CA LEU A 114 -4.07 5.96 -4.87
C LEU A 114 -4.89 5.14 -3.88
N GLN A 115 -6.08 4.74 -4.29
CA GLN A 115 -6.84 3.68 -3.64
C GLN A 115 -6.88 2.41 -4.48
N ILE A 116 -7.04 1.26 -3.83
CA ILE A 116 -7.38 -0.02 -4.46
C ILE A 116 -8.84 -0.39 -4.21
N ASN A 117 -9.37 -1.26 -5.06
CA ASN A 117 -10.75 -1.76 -5.04
C ASN A 117 -11.82 -0.69 -5.28
N SER A 118 -11.49 0.34 -6.07
CA SER A 118 -12.55 1.16 -6.66
C SER A 118 -13.43 0.28 -7.56
N SER A 119 -14.75 0.46 -7.45
CA SER A 119 -15.77 -0.44 -7.99
C SER A 119 -15.50 -1.94 -7.71
N GLY A 120 -14.81 -2.23 -6.60
CA GLY A 120 -14.49 -3.57 -6.11
C GLY A 120 -13.31 -4.28 -6.78
N LYS A 121 -12.63 -3.69 -7.78
CA LYS A 121 -11.61 -4.44 -8.56
C LYS A 121 -10.37 -3.70 -9.03
N CYS A 122 -10.33 -2.37 -9.04
CA CYS A 122 -9.26 -1.61 -9.71
C CYS A 122 -8.73 -0.44 -8.87
N TRP A 123 -7.57 0.09 -9.27
CA TRP A 123 -6.98 1.33 -8.80
C TRP A 123 -7.71 2.54 -9.34
N ASP A 124 -7.73 3.58 -8.52
CA ASP A 124 -8.40 4.84 -8.81
C ASP A 124 -7.72 5.92 -7.98
N ASN A 125 -7.72 7.14 -8.49
CA ASN A 125 -7.32 8.28 -7.71
C ASN A 125 -8.50 8.77 -6.86
N LYS A 126 -8.19 9.29 -5.68
CA LYS A 126 -9.18 9.77 -4.73
C LYS A 126 -8.62 10.96 -3.99
N SER A 127 -9.50 11.86 -3.54
CA SER A 127 -9.07 13.00 -2.73
C SER A 127 -8.36 12.52 -1.47
N CYS A 128 -7.12 12.99 -1.28
CA CYS A 128 -6.23 12.55 -0.22
C CYS A 128 -6.78 12.80 1.20
N THR A 129 -7.76 13.69 1.34
CA THR A 129 -8.44 14.02 2.60
C THR A 129 -9.56 13.05 2.95
N ASN A 130 -9.97 12.17 2.03
CA ASN A 130 -10.95 11.13 2.34
C ASN A 130 -10.43 10.18 3.41
N LEU A 131 -11.35 9.68 4.23
CA LEU A 131 -11.02 8.73 5.28
C LEU A 131 -11.25 7.31 4.75
N LEU A 132 -10.17 6.58 4.52
CA LEU A 132 -10.20 5.18 4.10
C LEU A 132 -9.28 4.34 4.99
N PRO A 133 -9.58 3.04 5.16
CA PRO A 133 -8.61 2.08 5.69
C PRO A 133 -7.37 2.03 4.79
N SER A 134 -6.31 1.37 5.25
CA SER A 134 -5.03 1.32 4.53
C SER A 134 -4.35 -0.03 4.60
N VAL A 135 -3.40 -0.28 3.68
CA VAL A 135 -2.47 -1.40 3.80
C VAL A 135 -1.07 -0.84 4.00
N CYS A 136 -0.38 -1.32 5.04
CA CYS A 136 1.03 -1.02 5.26
C CYS A 136 1.90 -2.20 4.81
N VAL A 137 3.12 -1.91 4.37
CA VAL A 137 4.14 -2.89 3.98
C VAL A 137 5.50 -2.57 4.60
N LYS A 138 6.25 -3.62 4.95
CA LYS A 138 7.67 -3.52 5.32
C LYS A 138 8.43 -4.78 4.90
N ASN A 139 9.75 -4.65 4.80
CA ASN A 139 10.61 -5.77 4.48
C ASN A 139 10.86 -6.66 5.72
N ILE A 140 10.93 -7.97 5.51
CA ILE A 140 11.25 -8.95 6.55
C ILE A 140 12.70 -8.82 7.08
N GLU A 141 13.57 -8.10 6.36
CA GLU A 141 14.97 -7.85 6.74
C GLU A 141 15.15 -6.58 7.57
N SER A 142 14.14 -5.71 7.65
CA SER A 142 14.16 -4.49 8.48
C SER A 142 14.33 -4.79 9.98
N PHE A 143 14.18 -6.04 10.41
CA PHE A 143 14.39 -6.50 11.80
C PHE A 143 15.86 -6.75 12.16
N LEU A 144 16.79 -6.67 11.20
CA LEU A 144 18.23 -6.94 11.43
C LEU A 144 19.05 -5.72 11.87
N GLY A 145 18.42 -4.56 12.04
CA GLY A 145 19.12 -3.27 12.18
C GLY A 145 19.35 -2.71 13.59
N HIS A 146 19.31 -3.50 14.67
CA HIS A 146 19.66 -3.00 16.03
C HIS A 146 20.58 -3.94 16.83
N SER A 147 21.34 -4.82 16.15
CA SER A 147 22.41 -5.56 16.82
C SER A 147 23.68 -5.47 16.00
N LYS A 148 24.36 -4.30 16.08
CA LYS A 148 25.81 -4.19 15.94
C LYS A 148 26.31 -3.01 16.79
N ALA A 149 27.18 -3.37 17.73
CA ALA A 149 28.06 -2.58 18.59
C ALA A 149 27.40 -1.65 19.62
#